data_AF-K9SGB3-F1
#
_entry.id   AF-K9SGB3-F1
#
_cell.length_a   1.000
_cell.length_b   1.000
_cell.length_c   1.000
_cell.angle_alpha   90.00
_cell.angle_beta   90.00
_cell.angle_gamma   90.00
#
_symmetry.space_group_name_H-M   'P 1'
#
loop_
_entity.id
_entity.type
_entity.pdbx_description
1 polymer ?
#
loop_
_entity_poly.entity_id
_entity_poly.type
_entity_poly.pdbx_seq_one_letter_code
_entity_poly.pdbx_strand_id
1 'polypeptide(L)' 'MSFLKQYLIPIIIFAVFFFTLVLVSSRAFLPNDMTAPAPIGSLNLISPSSELLNG' A
#
# COMPACT_ATOMS: atom_id res chain seq x y z
N MET A 1 18.59 -26.56 26.48
CA MET A 1 18.04 -27.30 25.33
C MET A 1 16.91 -26.51 24.68
N SER A 2 17.22 -25.84 23.57
CA SER A 2 16.35 -24.84 22.91
C SER A 2 15.59 -25.40 21.70
N PHE A 3 15.44 -26.73 21.61
CA PHE A 3 14.93 -27.43 20.42
C PHE A 3 13.60 -26.88 19.92
N LEU A 4 12.62 -26.68 20.82
CA LEU A 4 11.34 -26.08 20.46
C LEU A 4 11.51 -24.69 19.82
N LYS A 5 12.31 -23.82 20.43
CA LYS A 5 12.53 -22.46 19.90
C LYS A 5 13.39 -22.44 18.64
N GLN A 6 14.18 -23.48 18.39
CA GLN A 6 15.10 -23.52 17.25
C GLN A 6 14.48 -24.17 16.01
N TYR A 7 13.47 -25.03 16.16
CA TYR A 7 12.81 -25.68 15.04
C TYR A 7 11.35 -25.24 14.88
N LEU A 8 10.59 -25.20 15.98
CA LEU A 8 9.17 -24.88 15.92
C LEU A 8 8.92 -23.39 15.67
N ILE A 9 9.65 -22.50 16.36
CA ILE A 9 9.49 -21.05 16.16
C ILE A 9 9.82 -20.63 14.72
N PRO A 10 10.94 -21.04 14.10
CA PRO A 10 11.22 -20.68 12.71
C PRO A 10 10.13 -21.15 11.74
N ILE A 11 9.61 -22.37 11.91
CA ILE A 11 8.52 -22.88 11.07
C ILE A 11 7.25 -22.04 11.23
N ILE A 12 6.89 -21.68 12.48
CA ILE A 12 5.73 -20.82 12.74
C ILE A 12 5.92 -19.44 12.13
N ILE A 13 7.11 -18.85 12.23
CA ILE A 13 7.41 -17.55 11.62
C ILE A 13 7.20 -17.61 10.11
N PHE A 14 7.72 -18.64 9.43
CA PHE A 14 7.49 -18.82 8.00
C PHE A 14 6.00 -19.01 7.68
N ALA A 15 5.29 -19.84 8.45
CA ALA A 15 3.86 -20.07 8.24
C ALA A 15 3.04 -18.77 8.37
N VAL A 16 3.30 -17.99 9.43
CA VAL A 16 2.65 -16.69 9.65
C VAL A 16 3.04 -15.70 8.55
N PHE A 17 4.32 -15.65 8.14
CA PHE A 17 4.77 -14.79 7.06
C PHE A 17 4.05 -15.08 5.74
N PHE A 18 3.96 -16.35 5.32
CA PHE A 18 3.24 -16.70 4.11
C PHE A 18 1.74 -16.42 4.24
N PHE A 19 1.16 -16.70 5.40
CA PHE A 19 -0.24 -16.40 5.67
C PHE A 19 -0.53 -14.90 5.58
N THR A 20 0.27 -14.05 6.24
CA THR A 20 0.07 -12.59 6.21
C THR A 20 0.37 -12.01 4.83
N LEU A 21 1.37 -12.54 4.12
CA LEU A 21 1.67 -12.16 2.74
C LEU A 21 0.44 -12.39 1.86
N VAL A 22 -0.15 -13.59 1.89
CA VAL A 22 -1.36 -13.90 1.11
C VAL A 22 -2.56 -13.07 1.57
N LEU A 23 -2.78 -12.94 2.89
CA LEU A 23 -3.92 -12.20 3.43
C LEU A 23 -3.88 -10.73 3.03
N VAL A 24 -2.75 -10.06 3.23
CA VAL A 24 -2.57 -8.64 2.87
C VAL A 24 -2.61 -8.45 1.36
N SER A 25 -1.96 -9.33 0.58
CA SER A 25 -2.04 -9.26 -0.88
C SER A 25 -3.47 -9.46 -1.37
N SER A 26 -4.23 -10.43 -0.83
CA SER A 26 -5.64 -10.63 -1.21
C SER A 26 -6.49 -9.40 -0.91
N ARG A 27 -6.26 -8.75 0.23
CA ARG A 27 -6.96 -7.54 0.65
C ARG A 27 -6.80 -6.40 -0.37
N ALA A 28 -5.62 -6.27 -0.97
CA ALA A 28 -5.34 -5.24 -1.97
C ALA A 28 -6.14 -5.40 -3.28
N PHE A 29 -6.60 -6.63 -3.57
CA PHE A 29 -7.39 -6.95 -4.76
C PHE A 29 -8.89 -7.11 -4.48
N LEU A 30 -9.36 -6.78 -3.26
CA LEU A 30 -10.80 -6.77 -2.99
C LEU A 30 -11.46 -5.64 -3.81
N PRO A 31 -12.66 -5.87 -4.36
CA PRO A 31 -13.38 -4.84 -5.12
C PRO A 31 -13.47 -3.51 -4.38
N ASN A 32 -13.71 -3.56 -3.07
CA ASN A 32 -13.80 -2.39 -2.20
C ASN A 32 -12.47 -1.64 -1.97
N ASP A 33 -11.31 -2.22 -2.30
CA ASP A 33 -10.04 -1.52 -2.14
C ASP A 33 -9.76 -0.56 -3.31
N MET A 34 -10.20 -0.92 -4.52
CA MET A 34 -10.03 -0.13 -5.74
C MET A 34 -11.20 0.83 -6.01
N THR A 35 -12.20 0.91 -5.12
CA THR A 35 -13.38 1.76 -5.31
C THR A 35 -13.14 3.25 -5.04
N ALA A 36 -12.00 3.62 -4.45
CA ALA A 36 -11.68 5.02 -4.22
C ALA A 36 -11.33 5.71 -5.57
N PRO A 37 -12.08 6.74 -5.99
CA PRO A 37 -11.72 7.53 -7.16
C PRO A 37 -10.32 8.10 -6.98
N ALA A 38 -9.51 8.07 -8.03
CA ALA A 38 -8.24 8.79 -8.02
C ALA A 38 -8.48 10.26 -7.63
N PRO A 39 -7.55 10.92 -6.91
CA PRO A 39 -7.67 12.33 -6.61
C PRO A 39 -7.84 13.13 -7.91
N ILE A 40 -9.06 13.58 -8.15
CA ILE A 40 -9.38 14.58 -9.16
C ILE A 40 -9.05 15.95 -8.59
N GLY A 41 -7.77 16.18 -8.27
CA GLY A 41 -7.31 17.53 -8.06
C GLY A 41 -7.58 18.32 -9.34
N SER A 42 -8.27 19.46 -9.23
CA SER A 42 -8.06 20.51 -10.21
C SER A 42 -6.55 20.70 -10.25
N LEU A 43 -5.95 20.37 -11.38
CA LEU A 43 -4.60 20.81 -11.67
C LEU A 43 -4.71 22.34 -11.60
N ASN A 44 -4.43 22.92 -10.43
CA ASN A 44 -4.15 24.34 -10.31
C ASN A 44 -2.77 24.48 -10.93
N LEU A 45 -2.74 24.33 -12.26
CA LEU A 45 -1.77 24.95 -13.12
C LEU A 45 -1.90 26.42 -12.74
N ILE A 46 -1.07 26.88 -11.81
CA ILE A 46 -0.78 28.29 -11.68
C ILE A 46 -0.18 28.62 -13.04
N SER A 47 -1.03 28.98 -13.98
CA SER A 47 -0.63 29.37 -15.32
C SER A 47 0.15 30.67 -15.10
N PRO A 48 1.45 30.72 -15.42
CA PRO A 48 2.25 31.95 -15.24
C PRO A 48 1.72 33.12 -16.08
N SER A 49 0.76 32.87 -16.98
CA SER A 49 0.18 33.83 -17.90
C SER A 49 -0.60 34.97 -17.25
N SER A 50 -1.04 34.85 -15.99
CA SER A 50 -1.72 35.97 -15.31
C SER A 50 -0.78 37.07 -14.81
N GLU A 51 0.55 36.83 -14.75
CA GLU A 51 1.55 37.87 -14.43
C GLU A 51 2.05 38.64 -15.67
N LEU A 52 1.83 38.12 -16.88
CA LEU A 52 2.32 38.75 -18.13
C LEU A 52 1.32 39.72 -18.78
N LEU A 53 0.10 39.85 -18.25
CA LEU A 53 -0.94 40.76 -18.77
C LEU A 53 -1.11 42.04 -17.94
N ASN A 54 -0.22 42.28 -16.97
CA ASN A 54 -0.21 43.48 -16.13
C ASN A 54 1.19 44.15 -16.11
N GLY A 55 1.81 44.25 -17.29
CA GLY A 55 3.04 44.99 -17.55
C GLY A 55 2.90 45.83 -18.81
#